data_AF-A0A1V5HVU2-F1
#
_entry.id   AF-A0A1V5HVU2-F1
#
_cell.length_a   1.000
_cell.length_b   1.000
_cell.length_c   1.000
_cell.angle_alpha   90.00
_cell.angle_beta   90.00
_cell.angle_gamma   90.00
#
_symmetry.space_group_name_H-M   'P 1'
#
loop_
_entity.id
_entity.type
_entity.pdbx_description
1 polymer ?
#
loop_
_entity_poly.entity_id
_entity_poly.type
_entity_poly.pdbx_seq_one_letter_code
_entity_poly.pdbx_strand_id
1 'polypeptide(L)'
;METDPEKIFAPVKASYDFIIANLKEIYDQLPTADQKRIFGGTFEKMHLSFDMILQNTLLRIGTADGDVSPNEAAFLARLGDMGYDLCDYVIAFGKASGEKIQVSWGEFEKAPIPTVREFCSVIDIAISPMVDSLFSMFSLVDMVTEKDYFTILEDSILQIADAFLAIDFSRSEYENNAALATIKAEILQPIVDNNIALMIALGQAKDEAEAKAKQLEKIKGEKK
;
A
#
# COMPACT_ATOMS: atom_id res chain seq x y z
N MET A 1 -25.43 21.13 0.74
CA MET A 1 -25.65 20.42 -0.53
C MET A 1 -25.45 18.96 -0.22
N GLU A 2 -26.46 18.11 -0.39
CA GLU A 2 -26.26 16.65 -0.31
C GLU A 2 -25.46 16.23 -1.54
N THR A 3 -24.20 15.91 -1.33
CA THR A 3 -23.31 15.35 -2.34
C THR A 3 -23.72 13.90 -2.55
N ASP A 4 -24.22 13.58 -3.75
CA ASP A 4 -24.59 12.22 -4.14
C ASP A 4 -23.37 11.28 -3.92
N PRO A 5 -23.43 10.32 -2.99
CA PRO A 5 -22.30 9.44 -2.67
C PRO A 5 -21.76 8.71 -3.89
N GLU A 6 -22.62 8.39 -4.86
CA GLU A 6 -22.20 7.72 -6.09
C GLU A 6 -21.34 8.62 -7.00
N LYS A 7 -21.51 9.94 -6.93
CA LYS A 7 -20.67 10.88 -7.68
C LYS A 7 -19.26 11.03 -7.10
N ILE A 8 -19.10 10.77 -5.81
CA ILE A 8 -17.79 10.75 -5.14
C ILE A 8 -17.11 9.40 -5.39
N PHE A 9 -17.87 8.30 -5.37
CA PHE A 9 -17.31 6.95 -5.48
C PHE A 9 -17.02 6.45 -6.89
N ALA A 10 -17.73 6.92 -7.92
CA ALA A 10 -17.47 6.46 -9.28
C ALA A 10 -16.03 6.75 -9.76
N PRO A 11 -15.45 7.95 -9.51
CA PRO A 11 -14.03 8.21 -9.76
C PRO A 11 -13.09 7.31 -8.93
N VAL A 12 -13.41 7.10 -7.64
CA VAL A 12 -12.61 6.22 -6.75
C VAL A 12 -12.55 4.80 -7.30
N LYS A 13 -13.70 4.26 -7.70
CA LYS A 13 -13.75 2.92 -8.29
C LYS A 13 -12.93 2.83 -9.58
N ALA A 14 -13.00 3.84 -10.44
CA ALA A 14 -12.22 3.86 -11.67
C ALA A 14 -10.70 3.88 -11.39
N SER A 15 -10.25 4.70 -10.44
CA SER A 15 -8.85 4.72 -10.00
C SER A 15 -8.44 3.40 -9.36
N TYR A 16 -9.31 2.80 -8.54
CA TYR A 16 -9.08 1.48 -7.94
C TYR A 16 -8.91 0.38 -8.99
N ASP A 17 -9.89 0.25 -9.92
CA ASP A 17 -9.85 -0.74 -10.99
C ASP A 17 -8.58 -0.58 -11.86
N PHE A 18 -8.17 0.68 -12.12
CA PHE A 18 -6.94 0.99 -12.85
C PHE A 18 -5.69 0.54 -12.09
N ILE A 19 -5.61 0.75 -10.78
CA ILE A 19 -4.49 0.27 -9.96
C ILE A 19 -4.42 -1.25 -9.98
N ILE A 20 -5.54 -1.95 -9.78
CA ILE A 20 -5.57 -3.42 -9.80
C ILE A 20 -5.12 -3.97 -11.15
N ALA A 21 -5.51 -3.32 -12.26
CA ALA A 21 -5.03 -3.70 -13.60
C ALA A 21 -3.51 -3.54 -13.76
N ASN A 22 -2.94 -2.43 -13.28
CA ASN A 22 -1.49 -2.21 -13.31
C ASN A 22 -0.75 -3.20 -12.39
N LEU A 23 -1.27 -3.45 -11.18
CA LEU A 23 -0.73 -4.47 -10.28
C LEU A 23 -0.70 -5.83 -10.96
N LYS A 24 -1.74 -6.19 -11.71
CA LYS A 24 -1.78 -7.45 -12.44
C LYS A 24 -0.73 -7.50 -13.56
N GLU A 25 -0.58 -6.42 -14.31
CA GLU A 25 0.44 -6.30 -15.35
C GLU A 25 1.85 -6.45 -14.76
N ILE A 26 2.14 -5.79 -13.65
CA ILE A 26 3.42 -5.90 -12.92
C ILE A 26 3.65 -7.33 -12.45
N TYR A 27 2.65 -7.95 -11.81
CA TYR A 27 2.72 -9.33 -11.35
C TYR A 27 3.09 -10.30 -12.48
N ASP A 28 2.45 -10.14 -13.64
CA ASP A 28 2.67 -11.00 -14.81
C ASP A 28 4.05 -10.82 -15.44
N GLN A 29 4.68 -9.66 -15.24
CA GLN A 29 6.03 -9.37 -15.71
C GLN A 29 7.13 -9.87 -14.76
N LEU A 30 6.79 -10.18 -13.51
CA LEU A 30 7.77 -10.72 -12.56
C LEU A 30 8.18 -12.15 -12.94
N PRO A 31 9.48 -12.50 -12.76
CA PRO A 31 9.90 -13.90 -12.81
C PRO A 31 9.10 -14.75 -11.82
N THR A 32 8.73 -15.98 -12.21
CA THR A 32 7.96 -16.90 -11.34
C THR A 32 8.64 -17.16 -9.99
N ALA A 33 9.97 -17.13 -9.95
CA ALA A 33 10.72 -17.27 -8.71
C ALA A 33 10.44 -16.10 -7.73
N ASP A 34 10.35 -14.88 -8.26
CA ASP A 34 10.05 -13.68 -7.47
C ASP A 34 8.57 -13.60 -7.10
N GLN A 35 7.65 -13.99 -7.98
CA GLN A 35 6.22 -14.15 -7.64
C GLN A 35 6.04 -15.07 -6.41
N LYS A 36 6.76 -16.20 -6.39
CA LYS A 36 6.74 -17.15 -5.25
C LYS A 36 7.40 -16.59 -4.00
N ARG A 37 8.56 -15.94 -4.15
CA ARG A 37 9.35 -15.41 -3.04
C ARG A 37 8.63 -14.28 -2.32
N ILE A 38 7.99 -13.38 -3.07
CA ILE A 38 7.42 -12.13 -2.54
C ILE A 38 5.95 -12.33 -2.13
N PHE A 39 5.15 -12.99 -2.98
CA PHE A 39 3.70 -13.11 -2.78
C PHE A 39 3.22 -14.56 -2.67
N GLY A 40 4.12 -15.52 -2.37
CA GLY A 40 3.73 -16.93 -2.28
C GLY A 40 3.19 -17.51 -3.60
N GLY A 41 3.37 -16.81 -4.73
CA GLY A 41 3.06 -17.29 -6.07
C GLY A 41 1.63 -17.02 -6.55
N THR A 42 0.92 -16.08 -5.94
CA THR A 42 -0.46 -15.74 -6.29
C THR A 42 -0.66 -14.23 -6.38
N PHE A 43 -1.40 -13.76 -7.39
CA PHE A 43 -1.76 -12.36 -7.54
C PHE A 43 -2.65 -11.87 -6.39
N GLU A 44 -3.51 -12.74 -5.87
CA GLU A 44 -4.41 -12.48 -4.74
C GLU A 44 -3.67 -11.96 -3.51
N LYS A 45 -2.46 -12.47 -3.26
CA LYS A 45 -1.62 -12.01 -2.14
C LYS A 45 -1.02 -10.63 -2.38
N MET A 46 -0.71 -10.30 -3.63
CA MET A 46 -0.24 -8.96 -4.01
C MET A 46 -1.38 -7.94 -3.91
N HIS A 47 -2.57 -8.30 -4.40
CA HIS A 47 -3.78 -7.51 -4.30
C HIS A 47 -4.15 -7.27 -2.82
N LEU A 48 -4.18 -8.32 -1.99
CA LEU A 48 -4.38 -8.19 -0.55
C LEU A 48 -3.39 -7.20 0.08
N SER A 49 -2.08 -7.35 -0.18
CA SER A 49 -1.07 -6.43 0.38
C SER A 49 -1.34 -4.98 -0.02
N PHE A 50 -1.72 -4.73 -1.27
CA PHE A 50 -2.10 -3.39 -1.72
C PHE A 50 -3.32 -2.84 -0.96
N ASP A 51 -4.40 -3.62 -0.86
CA ASP A 51 -5.63 -3.18 -0.18
C ASP A 51 -5.37 -2.86 1.30
N MET A 52 -4.56 -3.66 1.99
CA MET A 52 -4.21 -3.41 3.40
C MET A 52 -3.43 -2.12 3.59
N ILE A 53 -2.49 -1.84 2.69
CA ILE A 53 -1.68 -0.62 2.73
C ILE A 53 -2.54 0.60 2.42
N LEU A 54 -3.40 0.52 1.40
CA LEU A 54 -4.31 1.59 1.03
C LEU A 54 -5.30 1.91 2.16
N GLN A 55 -5.97 0.90 2.71
CA GLN A 55 -6.97 1.15 3.76
C GLN A 55 -6.33 1.60 5.07
N ASN A 56 -5.17 1.07 5.46
CA ASN A 56 -4.46 1.58 6.64
C ASN A 56 -4.00 3.03 6.44
N THR A 57 -3.49 3.35 5.24
CA THR A 57 -3.14 4.72 4.84
C THR A 57 -4.31 5.67 5.05
N LEU A 58 -5.48 5.32 4.50
CA LEU A 58 -6.68 6.15 4.61
C LEU A 58 -7.20 6.25 6.05
N LEU A 59 -7.12 5.16 6.83
CA LEU A 59 -7.43 5.18 8.25
C LEU A 59 -6.52 6.14 9.03
N ARG A 60 -5.22 6.21 8.71
CA ARG A 60 -4.30 7.17 9.34
C ARG A 60 -4.65 8.62 9.03
N ILE A 61 -5.10 8.88 7.81
CA ILE A 61 -5.58 10.20 7.40
C ILE A 61 -6.85 10.57 8.17
N GLY A 62 -7.79 9.63 8.32
CA GLY A 62 -9.02 9.87 9.07
C GLY A 62 -8.70 10.15 10.53
N THR A 63 -7.90 9.28 11.15
CA THR A 63 -7.54 9.36 12.57
C THR A 63 -6.56 10.46 12.97
N ALA A 64 -6.10 11.30 12.02
CA ALA A 64 -5.12 12.35 12.29
C ALA A 64 -5.64 13.43 13.24
N ASP A 65 -6.94 13.74 13.20
CA ASP A 65 -7.63 14.65 14.12
C ASP A 65 -8.08 13.97 15.43
N GLY A 66 -7.90 12.65 15.51
CA GLY A 66 -8.19 11.83 16.67
C GLY A 66 -9.53 11.08 16.61
N ASP A 67 -10.35 11.23 15.58
CA ASP A 67 -11.56 10.43 15.39
C ASP A 67 -11.65 9.74 14.01
N VAL A 68 -12.68 8.94 13.79
CA VAL A 68 -13.07 8.50 12.44
C VAL A 68 -14.54 8.83 12.26
N SER A 69 -14.84 9.71 11.32
CA SER A 69 -16.21 10.10 11.04
C SER A 69 -17.01 8.94 10.41
N PRO A 70 -18.35 8.94 10.52
CA PRO A 70 -19.19 7.92 9.87
C PRO A 70 -18.97 7.84 8.34
N ASN A 71 -18.65 8.96 7.70
CA ASN A 71 -18.40 9.01 6.27
C ASN A 71 -17.07 8.32 5.90
N GLU A 72 -16.02 8.55 6.69
CA GLU A 72 -14.71 7.92 6.49
C GLU A 72 -14.77 6.42 6.74
N ALA A 73 -15.44 6.00 7.82
CA ALA A 73 -15.68 4.59 8.11
C ALA A 73 -16.47 3.91 6.98
N ALA A 74 -17.53 4.56 6.47
CA ALA A 74 -18.29 4.06 5.33
C ALA A 74 -17.46 4.01 4.04
N PHE A 75 -16.50 4.91 3.86
CA PHE A 75 -15.62 4.91 2.71
C PHE A 75 -14.63 3.76 2.73
N LEU A 76 -14.02 3.52 3.89
CA LEU A 76 -13.11 2.40 4.09
C LEU A 76 -13.83 1.06 3.93
N ALA A 77 -15.05 0.93 4.46
CA ALA A 77 -15.90 -0.24 4.23
C ALA A 77 -16.19 -0.47 2.74
N ARG A 78 -16.54 0.60 2.00
CA ARG A 78 -16.78 0.50 0.55
C ARG A 78 -15.53 0.09 -0.24
N LEU A 79 -14.34 0.51 0.17
CA LEU A 79 -13.09 0.01 -0.42
C LEU A 79 -12.89 -1.48 -0.13
N GLY A 80 -13.17 -1.91 1.10
CA GLY A 80 -13.17 -3.32 1.48
C GLY A 80 -14.10 -4.18 0.60
N ASP A 81 -15.30 -3.67 0.28
CA ASP A 81 -16.25 -4.35 -0.61
C ASP A 81 -15.76 -4.51 -2.06
N MET A 82 -14.81 -3.67 -2.51
CA MET A 82 -14.23 -3.77 -3.86
C MET A 82 -13.12 -4.81 -3.95
N GLY A 83 -12.53 -5.21 -2.81
CA GLY A 83 -11.38 -6.10 -2.74
C GLY A 83 -11.33 -6.85 -1.41
N TYR A 84 -10.29 -6.59 -0.63
CA TYR A 84 -10.07 -7.18 0.69
C TYR A 84 -10.29 -6.17 1.80
N ASP A 85 -11.10 -6.49 2.80
CA ASP A 85 -11.38 -5.62 3.94
C ASP A 85 -10.28 -5.68 5.02
N LEU A 86 -9.84 -4.51 5.49
CA LEU A 86 -8.79 -4.39 6.51
C LEU A 86 -9.21 -4.99 7.87
N CYS A 87 -10.45 -4.74 8.31
CA CYS A 87 -10.92 -5.24 9.59
C CYS A 87 -10.98 -6.78 9.57
N ASP A 88 -11.48 -7.36 8.49
CA ASP A 88 -11.51 -8.82 8.30
C ASP A 88 -10.10 -9.44 8.30
N TYR A 89 -9.13 -8.79 7.64
CA TYR A 89 -7.75 -9.26 7.65
C TYR A 89 -7.14 -9.23 9.06
N VAL A 90 -7.35 -8.16 9.81
CA VAL A 90 -6.82 -8.01 11.18
C VAL A 90 -7.44 -9.04 12.13
N ILE A 91 -8.74 -9.31 12.01
CA ILE A 91 -9.41 -10.38 12.75
C ILE A 91 -8.77 -11.74 12.43
N ALA A 92 -8.52 -12.02 11.16
CA ALA A 92 -7.88 -13.26 10.72
C ALA A 92 -6.44 -13.39 11.25
N PHE A 93 -5.68 -12.28 11.23
CA PHE A 93 -4.33 -12.20 11.79
C PHE A 93 -4.31 -12.52 13.29
N GLY A 94 -5.20 -11.90 14.07
CA GLY A 94 -5.32 -12.17 15.51
C GLY A 94 -5.62 -13.64 15.80
N LYS A 95 -6.58 -14.21 15.06
CA LYS A 95 -6.95 -15.62 15.19
C LYS A 95 -5.78 -16.55 14.92
N ALA A 96 -4.94 -16.25 13.92
CA ALA A 96 -3.75 -17.04 13.60
C ALA A 96 -2.69 -16.96 14.72
N SER A 97 -2.63 -15.82 15.42
CA SER A 97 -1.71 -15.57 16.55
C SER A 97 -2.26 -16.04 17.91
N GLY A 98 -3.49 -16.58 17.96
CA GLY A 98 -4.15 -17.00 19.21
C GLY A 98 -4.76 -15.85 20.02
N GLU A 99 -4.80 -14.64 19.46
CA GLU A 99 -5.40 -13.45 20.06
C GLU A 99 -6.82 -13.24 19.56
N LYS A 100 -7.71 -12.78 20.44
CA LYS A 100 -9.08 -12.41 20.05
C LYS A 100 -9.13 -10.92 19.76
N ILE A 101 -8.91 -10.56 18.49
CA ILE A 101 -9.10 -9.19 18.02
C ILE A 101 -10.55 -9.03 17.57
N GLN A 102 -11.21 -7.96 18.04
CA GLN A 102 -12.51 -7.52 17.55
C GLN A 102 -12.34 -6.08 17.05
N VAL A 103 -12.45 -5.90 15.74
CA VAL A 103 -12.32 -4.61 15.07
C VAL A 103 -13.30 -4.59 13.90
N SER A 104 -13.95 -3.45 13.69
CA SER A 104 -14.87 -3.21 12.60
C SER A 104 -14.99 -1.71 12.34
N TRP A 105 -15.36 -1.31 11.12
CA TRP A 105 -15.56 0.10 10.80
C TRP A 105 -16.60 0.79 11.69
N GLY A 106 -17.65 0.07 12.11
CA GLY A 106 -18.64 0.58 13.05
C GLY A 106 -18.15 0.69 14.51
N GLU A 107 -17.07 0.00 14.88
CA GLU A 107 -16.40 0.19 16.17
C GLU A 107 -15.47 1.42 16.13
N PHE A 108 -14.78 1.67 15.01
CA PHE A 108 -13.98 2.89 14.82
C PHE A 108 -14.83 4.16 14.98
N GLU A 109 -16.03 4.20 14.39
CA GLU A 109 -16.98 5.32 14.48
C GLU A 109 -17.36 5.68 15.93
N LYS A 110 -17.40 4.68 16.82
CA LYS A 110 -17.98 4.81 18.17
C LYS A 110 -16.92 4.79 19.27
N ALA A 111 -15.68 4.47 18.92
CA ALA A 111 -14.60 4.30 19.86
C ALA A 111 -14.06 5.65 20.34
N PRO A 112 -13.74 5.79 21.63
CA PRO A 112 -13.00 6.96 22.11
C PRO A 112 -11.56 6.95 21.55
N ILE A 113 -10.95 8.12 21.41
CA ILE A 113 -9.60 8.32 20.82
C ILE A 113 -8.54 7.31 21.32
N PRO A 114 -8.41 7.01 22.63
CA PRO A 114 -7.42 6.02 23.09
C PRO A 114 -7.63 4.63 22.47
N THR A 115 -8.88 4.21 22.32
CA THR A 115 -9.25 2.91 21.73
C THR A 115 -8.98 2.89 20.23
N VAL A 116 -9.25 3.99 19.52
CA VAL A 116 -8.88 4.13 18.11
C VAL A 116 -7.37 3.95 17.91
N ARG A 117 -6.54 4.56 18.78
CA ARG A 117 -5.08 4.41 18.74
C ARG A 117 -4.62 2.97 19.00
N GLU A 118 -5.28 2.27 19.92
CA GLU A 118 -5.00 0.84 20.17
C GLU A 118 -5.30 -0.01 18.93
N PHE A 119 -6.45 0.22 18.27
CA PHE A 119 -6.78 -0.47 17.01
C PHE A 119 -5.74 -0.19 15.92
N CYS A 120 -5.37 1.07 15.71
CA CYS A 120 -4.34 1.44 14.73
C CYS A 120 -2.99 0.76 15.03
N SER A 121 -2.60 0.62 16.29
CA SER A 121 -1.34 -0.05 16.66
C SER A 121 -1.37 -1.55 16.33
N VAL A 122 -2.51 -2.21 16.54
CA VAL A 122 -2.70 -3.62 16.18
C VAL A 122 -2.65 -3.80 14.66
N ILE A 123 -3.25 -2.88 13.92
CA ILE A 123 -3.22 -2.86 12.46
C ILE A 123 -1.78 -2.75 11.94
N ASP A 124 -0.96 -1.84 12.49
CA ASP A 124 0.44 -1.68 12.07
C ASP A 124 1.24 -2.98 12.17
N ILE A 125 1.04 -3.70 13.28
CA ILE A 125 1.71 -4.99 13.51
C ILE A 125 1.28 -6.01 12.44
N ALA A 126 -0.01 -6.05 12.10
CA ALA A 126 -0.56 -7.00 11.14
C ALA A 126 -0.11 -6.73 9.69
N ILE A 127 0.10 -5.46 9.32
CA ILE A 127 0.40 -5.05 7.94
C ILE A 127 1.89 -4.83 7.66
N SER A 128 2.73 -4.63 8.69
CA SER A 128 4.15 -4.31 8.52
C SER A 128 4.88 -5.25 7.53
N PRO A 129 4.66 -6.58 7.53
CA PRO A 129 5.32 -7.47 6.56
C PRO A 129 4.89 -7.27 5.09
N MET A 130 3.71 -6.69 4.86
CA MET A 130 3.14 -6.47 3.52
C MET A 130 3.73 -5.24 2.83
N VAL A 131 4.03 -4.20 3.62
CA VAL A 131 4.60 -2.92 3.19
C VAL A 131 5.92 -3.14 2.45
N ASP A 132 6.88 -3.81 3.08
CA ASP A 132 8.21 -4.02 2.49
C ASP A 132 8.16 -4.84 1.18
N SER A 133 7.23 -5.80 1.14
CA SER A 133 7.07 -6.73 0.01
C SER A 133 6.47 -6.05 -1.22
N LEU A 134 5.50 -5.15 -1.04
CA LEU A 134 4.85 -4.44 -2.15
C LEU A 134 5.82 -3.46 -2.81
N PHE A 135 6.54 -2.65 -2.03
CA PHE A 135 7.42 -1.60 -2.57
C PHE A 135 8.65 -2.15 -3.27
N SER A 136 9.27 -3.20 -2.71
CA SER A 136 10.42 -3.87 -3.34
C SER A 136 10.12 -4.32 -4.76
N MET A 137 8.87 -4.63 -5.07
CA MET A 137 8.44 -5.13 -6.37
C MET A 137 8.27 -4.03 -7.43
N PHE A 138 7.64 -2.91 -7.08
CA PHE A 138 7.50 -1.77 -8.00
C PHE A 138 8.88 -1.30 -8.45
N SER A 139 9.82 -1.18 -7.50
CA SER A 139 11.21 -0.87 -7.81
C SER A 139 11.88 -1.92 -8.70
N LEU A 140 11.62 -3.22 -8.47
CA LEU A 140 12.15 -4.28 -9.33
C LEU A 140 11.61 -4.20 -10.76
N VAL A 141 10.32 -3.93 -10.94
CA VAL A 141 9.70 -3.86 -12.26
C VAL A 141 10.11 -2.58 -13.00
N ASP A 142 10.18 -1.44 -12.33
CA ASP A 142 10.65 -0.19 -12.95
C ASP A 142 12.13 -0.28 -13.38
N MET A 143 12.96 -1.04 -12.65
CA MET A 143 14.34 -1.28 -13.06
C MET A 143 14.49 -2.14 -14.32
N VAL A 144 13.51 -3.00 -14.62
CA VAL A 144 13.58 -3.96 -15.74
C VAL A 144 12.63 -3.62 -16.90
N THR A 145 11.83 -2.57 -16.75
CA THR A 145 10.89 -2.08 -17.76
C THR A 145 11.16 -0.61 -18.08
N GLU A 146 10.61 -0.10 -19.18
CA GLU A 146 10.67 1.33 -19.54
C GLU A 146 9.47 2.12 -18.98
N LYS A 147 8.62 1.47 -18.17
CA LYS A 147 7.44 2.07 -17.55
C LYS A 147 7.78 2.47 -16.11
N ASP A 148 7.24 3.61 -15.69
CA ASP A 148 7.34 4.13 -14.32
C ASP A 148 6.08 3.75 -13.54
N TYR A 149 5.98 2.48 -13.16
CA TYR A 149 4.82 1.95 -12.43
C TYR A 149 4.73 2.54 -11.02
N PHE A 150 5.87 2.91 -10.43
CA PHE A 150 5.90 3.58 -9.14
C PHE A 150 5.14 4.91 -9.16
N THR A 151 5.47 5.81 -10.08
CA THR A 151 4.76 7.11 -10.18
C THR A 151 3.29 6.93 -10.56
N ILE A 152 2.96 5.95 -11.42
CA ILE A 152 1.56 5.65 -11.76
C ILE A 152 0.77 5.20 -10.52
N LEU A 153 1.37 4.37 -9.66
CA LEU A 153 0.75 3.92 -8.41
C LEU A 153 0.57 5.10 -7.44
N GLU A 154 1.61 5.92 -7.27
CA GLU A 154 1.58 7.11 -6.43
C GLU A 154 0.43 8.05 -6.83
N ASP A 155 0.35 8.43 -8.10
CA ASP A 155 -0.71 9.31 -8.60
C ASP A 155 -2.11 8.74 -8.36
N SER A 156 -2.26 7.42 -8.54
CA SER A 156 -3.55 6.76 -8.38
C SER A 156 -3.97 6.63 -6.91
N ILE A 157 -3.02 6.41 -5.99
CA ILE A 157 -3.26 6.43 -4.54
C ILE A 157 -3.64 7.85 -4.10
N LEU A 158 -2.95 8.88 -4.62
CA LEU A 158 -3.27 10.28 -4.33
C LEU A 158 -4.70 10.65 -4.75
N GLN A 159 -5.17 10.17 -5.91
CA GLN A 159 -6.55 10.38 -6.33
C GLN A 159 -7.59 9.76 -5.38
N ILE A 160 -7.32 8.56 -4.88
CA ILE A 160 -8.20 7.91 -3.89
C ILE A 160 -8.15 8.67 -2.56
N ALA A 161 -6.98 9.13 -2.14
CA ALA A 161 -6.82 9.93 -0.93
C ALA A 161 -7.50 11.30 -1.03
N ASP A 162 -7.42 11.97 -2.18
CA ASP A 162 -8.13 13.23 -2.42
C ASP A 162 -9.65 13.04 -2.33
N ALA A 163 -10.18 11.94 -2.85
CA ALA A 163 -11.59 11.60 -2.71
C ALA A 163 -11.98 11.29 -1.27
N PHE A 164 -11.10 10.63 -0.51
CA PHE A 164 -11.26 10.39 0.93
C PHE A 164 -11.21 11.69 1.74
N LEU A 165 -10.39 12.66 1.36
CA LEU A 165 -10.39 13.97 2.01
C LEU A 165 -11.64 14.79 1.67
N ALA A 166 -12.17 14.63 0.45
CA ALA A 166 -13.35 15.37 0.01
C ALA A 166 -14.67 14.93 0.67
N ILE A 167 -14.72 13.75 1.31
CA ILE A 167 -15.89 13.29 2.07
C ILE A 167 -15.96 13.86 3.49
N ASP A 168 -14.86 14.41 4.00
CA ASP A 168 -14.84 15.17 5.24
C ASP A 168 -15.18 16.63 4.94
N PHE A 169 -16.48 16.95 5.01
CA PHE A 169 -17.03 18.28 4.74
C PHE A 169 -16.70 19.32 5.82
N SER A 170 -15.99 18.93 6.88
CA SER A 170 -15.59 19.79 8.00
C SER A 170 -14.14 20.26 7.95
N ARG A 171 -13.27 19.63 7.15
CA ARG A 171 -11.83 19.96 7.12
C ARG A 171 -11.55 21.31 6.47
N SER A 172 -10.69 22.07 7.13
CA SER A 172 -10.10 23.28 6.57
C SER A 172 -9.04 22.96 5.50
N GLU A 173 -8.79 23.90 4.60
CA GLU A 173 -7.75 23.79 3.57
C GLU A 173 -6.34 23.58 4.17
N TYR A 174 -6.12 24.04 5.41
CA TYR A 174 -4.90 23.78 6.17
C TYR A 174 -4.80 22.31 6.61
N GLU A 175 -5.89 21.73 7.12
CA GLU A 175 -5.95 20.32 7.52
C GLU A 175 -5.81 19.38 6.31
N ASN A 176 -6.37 19.75 5.15
CA ASN A 176 -6.17 19.00 3.92
C ASN A 176 -4.71 19.01 3.46
N ASN A 177 -4.04 20.16 3.51
CA ASN A 177 -2.61 20.27 3.14
C ASN A 177 -1.70 19.56 4.16
N ALA A 178 -2.04 19.60 5.45
CA ALA A 178 -1.32 18.86 6.48
C ALA A 178 -1.51 17.34 6.31
N ALA A 179 -2.72 16.88 6.01
CA ALA A 179 -3.01 15.49 5.68
C ALA A 179 -2.25 15.03 4.42
N LEU A 180 -2.26 15.82 3.34
CA LEU A 180 -1.46 15.57 2.13
C LEU A 180 0.04 15.54 2.39
N ALA A 181 0.55 16.38 3.29
CA ALA A 181 1.95 16.35 3.72
C ALA A 181 2.26 15.10 4.55
N THR A 182 1.36 14.65 5.43
CA THR A 182 1.48 13.40 6.20
C THR A 182 1.38 12.18 5.29
N ILE A 183 0.51 12.18 4.28
CA ILE A 183 0.45 11.13 3.25
C ILE A 183 1.78 11.05 2.51
N LYS A 184 2.31 12.20 2.10
CA LYS A 184 3.62 12.26 1.46
C LYS A 184 4.74 11.83 2.41
N ALA A 185 4.68 12.15 3.70
CA ALA A 185 5.76 11.93 4.66
C ALA A 185 5.72 10.59 5.40
N GLU A 186 4.57 9.94 5.53
CA GLU A 186 4.41 8.66 6.26
C GLU A 186 4.11 7.49 5.32
N ILE A 187 3.64 7.77 4.10
CA ILE A 187 3.43 6.75 3.08
C ILE A 187 4.50 6.93 2.01
N LEU A 188 4.50 8.05 1.27
CA LEU A 188 5.44 8.20 0.15
C LEU A 188 6.92 8.33 0.57
N GLN A 189 7.21 8.93 1.73
CA GLN A 189 8.60 9.12 2.17
C GLN A 189 9.23 7.83 2.72
N PRO A 190 8.59 7.00 3.57
CA PRO A 190 9.12 5.68 3.91
C PRO A 190 9.18 4.75 2.69
N ILE A 191 8.26 4.93 1.73
CA ILE A 191 8.32 4.29 0.42
C ILE A 191 9.59 4.70 -0.34
N VAL A 192 9.92 6.01 -0.42
CA VAL A 192 11.12 6.57 -1.09
C VAL A 192 12.41 6.27 -0.32
N ASP A 193 12.39 6.33 1.01
CA ASP A 193 13.55 6.13 1.89
C ASP A 193 13.95 4.65 1.97
N ASN A 194 12.98 3.73 2.06
CA ASN A 194 13.26 2.30 1.84
C ASN A 194 13.69 2.04 0.39
N ASN A 195 13.16 2.78 -0.59
CA ASN A 195 13.59 2.67 -2.00
C ASN A 195 15.06 3.03 -2.20
N ILE A 196 15.56 4.10 -1.58
CA ILE A 196 16.96 4.51 -1.74
C ILE A 196 17.89 3.44 -1.14
N ALA A 197 17.58 2.92 0.05
CA ALA A 197 18.38 1.85 0.66
C ALA A 197 18.34 0.55 -0.16
N LEU A 198 17.16 0.16 -0.68
CA LEU A 198 16.99 -1.05 -1.48
C LEU A 198 17.59 -0.90 -2.88
N MET A 199 17.44 0.26 -3.55
CA MET A 199 18.06 0.57 -4.83
C MET A 199 19.58 0.65 -4.73
N ILE A 200 20.13 1.19 -3.62
CA ILE A 200 21.57 1.14 -3.36
C ILE A 200 22.03 -0.32 -3.20
N ALA A 201 21.32 -1.12 -2.40
CA ALA A 201 21.67 -2.53 -2.17
C ALA A 201 21.56 -3.38 -3.45
N LEU A 202 20.53 -3.15 -4.27
CA LEU A 202 20.31 -3.85 -5.54
C LEU A 202 21.26 -3.39 -6.64
N GLY A 203 21.59 -2.09 -6.70
CA GLY A 203 22.65 -1.56 -7.56
C GLY A 203 24.00 -2.19 -7.25
N GLN A 204 24.35 -2.27 -5.97
CA GLN A 204 25.57 -2.97 -5.51
C GLN A 204 25.55 -4.46 -5.88
N ALA A 205 24.43 -5.15 -5.68
CA ALA A 205 24.31 -6.57 -6.03
C ALA A 205 24.42 -6.83 -7.55
N LYS A 206 23.88 -5.93 -8.38
CA LYS A 206 24.00 -5.99 -9.84
C LYS A 206 25.44 -5.76 -10.29
N ASP A 207 26.11 -4.75 -9.74
CA ASP A 207 27.52 -4.47 -10.03
C ASP A 207 28.42 -5.66 -9.66
N GLU A 208 28.16 -6.31 -8.52
CA GLU A 208 28.86 -7.53 -8.10
C GLU A 208 28.62 -8.72 -9.03
N ALA A 209 27.38 -8.90 -9.49
CA ALA A 209 27.02 -9.97 -10.42
C ALA A 209 27.71 -9.78 -11.79
N GLU A 210 27.72 -8.56 -12.31
CA GLU A 210 28.40 -8.20 -13.56
C GLU A 210 29.93 -8.35 -13.44
N ALA A 211 30.51 -7.96 -12.29
CA ALA A 211 31.92 -8.13 -12.00
C ALA A 211 32.31 -9.62 -11.97
N LYS A 212 31.52 -10.47 -11.30
CA LYS A 212 31.72 -11.93 -11.28
C LYS A 212 31.59 -12.56 -12.66
N ALA A 213 30.62 -12.13 -13.46
CA ALA A 213 30.42 -12.63 -14.82
C ALA A 213 31.63 -12.31 -15.72
N LYS A 214 32.13 -11.06 -15.69
CA LYS A 214 33.35 -10.66 -16.41
C LYS A 214 34.58 -11.43 -15.96
N GLN A 215 34.71 -11.69 -14.66
CA GLN A 215 35.84 -12.44 -14.10
C GLN A 215 35.81 -13.92 -14.55
N LEU A 216 34.63 -14.53 -14.60
CA LEU A 216 34.42 -15.89 -15.09
C LEU A 216 34.69 -16.01 -16.60
N GLU A 217 34.32 -15.01 -17.40
CA GLU A 217 34.66 -14.99 -18.83
C GLU A 217 36.17 -14.86 -19.06
N LYS A 218 36.86 -14.04 -18.25
CA LYS A 218 38.32 -13.89 -18.32
C LYS A 218 39.04 -15.22 -18.00
N ILE A 219 38.59 -15.93 -16.96
CA ILE A 219 39.12 -17.26 -16.59
C ILE A 219 38.85 -18.32 -17.67
N LYS A 220 37.71 -18.23 -18.38
CA LYS A 220 37.40 -19.13 -19.51
C LYS A 220 38.18 -18.79 -20.78
N GLY A 221 38.53 -17.53 -21.00
CA GLY A 221 39.35 -17.06 -22.12
C GLY A 221 40.83 -17.43 -22.00
N GLU A 222 41.37 -17.49 -20.77
CA GLU A 222 42.77 -17.87 -20.50
C GLU A 222 43.04 -19.39 -20.54
N LYS A 223 42.00 -20.21 -20.72
CA LYS A 223 42.10 -21.68 -20.87
C LYS A 223 42.09 -22.18 -22.32
N LYS A 224 42.25 -21.29 -23.31
CA LYS A 224 42.49 -21.64 -24.72
C LYS A 224 43.95 -21.39 -25.09
#